data_AF-A0A7C7CRL8-F1
#
_entry.id   AF-A0A7C7CRL8-F1
#
_cell.length_a   1.000
_cell.length_b   1.000
_cell.length_c   1.000
_cell.angle_alpha   90.00
_cell.angle_beta   90.00
_cell.angle_gamma   90.00
#
_symmetry.space_group_name_H-M   'P 1'
#
loop_
_entity.id
_entity.type
_entity.pdbx_description
1 polymer ?
#
loop_
_entity_poly.entity_id
_entity_poly.type
_entity_poly.pdbx_seq_one_letter_code
_entity_poly.pdbx_strand_id
1 'polypeptide(L)'
;GHAIASNPFPQAEEHPNTLHLYFLSEPPHDPDNDALNALKSDSEQFVLTDNVFYLHAPGGIGQSKLAARAERLLGVDATARNWRTVSKIEEMARGVS
;
A
#
# COMPACT_ATOMS: atom_id res chain seq x y z
N GLY A 1 10.15 -9.80 -2.86
CA GLY A 1 9.63 -11.13 -3.22
C GLY A 1 8.16 -11.24 -2.88
N HIS A 2 7.81 -11.64 -1.65
CA HIS A 2 6.43 -12.06 -1.31
C HIS A 2 5.36 -10.95 -1.47
N ALA A 3 5.66 -9.72 -1.03
CA ALA A 3 4.71 -8.60 -1.14
C ALA A 3 4.42 -8.17 -2.59
N ILE A 4 5.40 -8.25 -3.49
CA ILE A 4 5.21 -7.98 -4.93
C ILE A 4 4.37 -9.11 -5.55
N ALA A 5 4.71 -10.36 -5.27
CA ALA A 5 3.99 -11.51 -5.81
C ALA A 5 2.51 -11.58 -5.34
N SER A 6 2.18 -10.89 -4.25
CA SER A 6 0.82 -10.86 -3.66
C SER A 6 0.05 -9.57 -3.99
N ASN A 7 0.46 -8.82 -5.01
CA ASN A 7 -0.21 -7.58 -5.41
C ASN A 7 -1.69 -7.85 -5.78
N PRO A 8 -2.66 -7.29 -5.03
CA PRO A 8 -4.08 -7.46 -5.34
C PRO A 8 -4.58 -6.51 -6.45
N PHE A 9 -3.73 -5.61 -6.93
CA PHE A 9 -4.07 -4.59 -7.92
C PHE A 9 -3.15 -4.67 -9.16
N PRO A 10 -3.24 -5.74 -9.97
CA PRO A 10 -2.41 -5.90 -11.17
C PRO A 10 -2.59 -4.75 -12.18
N GLN A 11 -3.77 -4.14 -12.24
CA GLN A 11 -4.04 -2.97 -13.08
C GLN A 11 -3.19 -1.74 -12.71
N ALA A 12 -2.72 -1.65 -11.47
CA ALA A 12 -1.92 -0.52 -11.01
C ALA A 12 -0.43 -0.66 -11.39
N GLU A 13 -0.01 -1.80 -11.94
CA GLU A 13 1.36 -1.99 -12.41
C GLU A 13 1.68 -1.13 -13.65
N GLU A 14 0.67 -0.84 -14.49
CA GLU A 14 0.79 0.06 -15.64
C GLU A 14 1.02 1.52 -15.22
N HIS A 15 0.58 1.88 -14.00
CA HIS A 15 0.73 3.19 -13.40
C HIS A 15 1.38 3.05 -12.01
N PRO A 16 2.67 2.69 -11.95
CA PRO A 16 3.32 2.21 -10.72
C PRO A 16 3.51 3.29 -9.63
N ASN A 17 3.07 4.51 -9.89
CA ASN A 17 2.99 5.61 -8.93
C ASN A 17 1.62 5.73 -8.25
N THR A 18 0.61 4.96 -8.65
CA THR A 18 -0.72 4.95 -8.03
C THR A 18 -0.84 3.90 -6.94
N LEU A 19 -0.06 2.83 -7.00
CA LEU A 19 -0.03 1.77 -5.98
C LEU A 19 1.07 2.01 -4.94
N HIS A 20 0.68 1.92 -3.67
CA HIS A 20 1.56 2.05 -2.52
C HIS A 20 1.44 0.83 -1.61
N LEU A 21 2.59 0.39 -1.11
CA LEU A 21 2.72 -0.68 -0.13
C LEU A 21 3.19 -0.06 1.17
N TYR A 22 2.41 -0.27 2.22
CA TYR A 22 2.71 0.11 3.59
C TYR A 22 3.17 -1.17 4.28
N PHE A 23 4.47 -1.32 4.46
CA PHE A 23 5.06 -2.46 5.18
C PHE A 23 4.88 -2.24 6.67
N LEU A 24 4.08 -3.10 7.29
CA LEU A 24 3.70 -2.99 8.70
C LEU A 24 4.82 -3.53 9.59
N SER A 25 5.05 -2.87 10.72
CA SER A 25 6.02 -3.31 11.74
C SER A 25 5.56 -4.60 12.45
N GLU A 26 4.25 -4.76 12.61
CA GLU A 26 3.59 -5.92 13.17
C GLU A 26 2.16 -6.06 12.60
N PRO A 27 1.51 -7.23 12.76
CA PRO A 27 0.11 -7.38 12.37
C PRO A 27 -0.79 -6.39 13.12
N PRO A 28 -1.71 -5.71 12.43
CA PRO A 28 -2.63 -4.79 13.07
C PRO A 28 -3.61 -5.57 13.95
N HIS A 29 -3.64 -5.25 15.25
CA HIS A 29 -4.47 -5.99 16.22
C HIS A 29 -5.95 -5.61 16.15
N ASP A 30 -6.25 -4.32 15.93
CA ASP A 30 -7.62 -3.81 15.82
C ASP A 30 -7.69 -2.62 14.84
N PRO A 31 -7.53 -2.87 13.52
CA PRO A 31 -7.60 -1.82 12.53
C PRO A 31 -9.03 -1.30 12.39
N ASP A 32 -9.18 0.03 12.37
CA ASP A 32 -10.49 0.68 12.18
C ASP A 32 -10.90 0.63 10.69
N ASN A 33 -11.39 -0.54 10.28
CA ASN A 33 -11.79 -0.81 8.89
C ASN A 33 -12.94 0.09 8.42
N ASP A 34 -13.84 0.50 9.32
CA ASP A 34 -14.93 1.40 8.99
C ASP A 34 -14.40 2.80 8.69
N ALA A 35 -13.46 3.30 9.49
CA ALA A 35 -12.79 4.58 9.21
C ALA A 35 -11.92 4.52 7.95
N LEU A 36 -11.22 3.41 7.70
CA LEU A 36 -10.45 3.21 6.46
C LEU A 36 -11.38 3.29 5.24
N ASN A 37 -12.52 2.61 5.29
CA ASN A 37 -13.53 2.66 4.22
C ASN A 37 -14.20 4.04 4.09
N ALA A 38 -14.44 4.75 5.18
CA ALA A 38 -15.05 6.07 5.15
C ALA A 38 -14.12 7.15 4.59
N LEU A 39 -12.81 6.97 4.68
CA LEU A 39 -11.82 7.95 4.20
C LEU A 39 -11.38 7.75 2.76
N LYS A 40 -11.51 6.53 2.23
CA LYS A 40 -11.16 6.26 0.83
C LYS A 40 -12.10 7.03 -0.09
N SER A 41 -11.56 7.56 -1.18
CA SER A 41 -12.37 8.09 -2.28
C SER A 41 -13.01 6.95 -3.09
N ASP A 42 -13.97 7.27 -3.94
CA ASP A 42 -14.60 6.29 -4.84
C ASP A 42 -13.61 5.63 -5.79
N SER A 43 -12.53 6.34 -6.14
CA SER A 43 -11.44 5.83 -6.98
C SER A 43 -10.42 4.98 -6.23
N GLU A 44 -10.45 4.99 -4.90
CA GLU A 44 -9.48 4.29 -4.07
C GLU A 44 -9.94 2.91 -3.65
N GLN A 45 -8.98 1.99 -3.65
CA GLN A 45 -9.14 0.63 -3.17
C GLN A 45 -7.98 0.30 -2.24
N PHE A 46 -8.26 -0.49 -1.20
CA PHE A 46 -7.21 -0.99 -0.31
C PHE A 46 -7.42 -2.46 0.01
N VAL A 47 -6.33 -3.13 0.37
CA VAL A 47 -6.33 -4.47 0.94
C VAL A 47 -5.38 -4.46 2.13
N LEU A 48 -5.86 -4.92 3.28
CA LEU A 48 -5.07 -5.09 4.49
C LEU A 48 -4.72 -6.57 4.67
N THR A 49 -3.45 -6.84 4.94
CA THR A 49 -2.92 -8.15 5.34
C THR A 49 -2.12 -7.98 6.64
N ASP A 50 -1.68 -9.09 7.23
CA ASP A 50 -0.85 -9.07 8.46
C ASP A 50 0.48 -8.32 8.30
N ASN A 51 0.99 -8.17 7.08
CA ASN A 51 2.33 -7.60 6.84
C ASN A 51 2.33 -6.36 5.95
N VAL A 52 1.28 -6.19 5.14
CA VAL A 52 1.22 -5.13 4.12
C VAL A 52 -0.19 -4.58 4.02
N PHE A 53 -0.29 -3.26 4.06
CA PHE A 53 -1.46 -2.53 3.59
C PHE A 53 -1.20 -2.01 2.17
N TYR A 54 -1.96 -2.54 1.21
CA TYR A 54 -1.92 -2.12 -0.18
C TYR A 54 -2.94 -1.01 -0.39
N LEU A 55 -2.51 0.11 -0.97
CA LEU A 55 -3.38 1.23 -1.33
C LEU A 55 -3.20 1.57 -2.80
N HIS A 56 -4.25 1.37 -3.58
CA HIS A 56 -4.37 1.89 -4.94
C HIS A 56 -5.07 3.24 -4.92
N ALA A 57 -4.34 4.30 -5.28
CA ALA A 57 -4.82 5.69 -5.30
C ALA A 57 -4.57 6.33 -6.68
N PRO A 58 -5.49 6.13 -7.66
CA PRO A 58 -5.40 6.70 -9.00
C PRO A 58 -5.31 8.24 -9.03
N GLY A 59 -5.99 8.91 -8.09
CA GLY A 59 -5.92 10.37 -7.93
C GLY A 59 -4.59 10.89 -7.36
N GLY A 60 -3.65 9.99 -7.04
CA GLY A 60 -2.36 10.31 -6.46
C GLY A 60 -2.37 10.30 -4.93
N ILE A 61 -1.34 9.71 -4.34
CA ILE A 61 -1.24 9.48 -2.89
C ILE A 61 -1.27 10.77 -2.04
N GLY A 62 -0.75 11.88 -2.58
CA GLY A 62 -0.72 13.17 -1.87
C GLY A 62 -2.11 13.78 -1.66
N GLN A 63 -3.11 13.36 -2.43
CA GLN A 63 -4.50 13.82 -2.31
C GLN A 63 -5.35 12.85 -1.47
N SER A 64 -4.79 11.69 -1.12
CA SER A 64 -5.50 10.63 -0.42
C SER A 64 -5.65 10.95 1.07
N LYS A 65 -6.90 11.16 1.50
CA LYS A 65 -7.23 11.31 2.93
C LYS A 65 -6.99 10.03 3.71
N LEU A 66 -7.16 8.88 3.03
CA LEU A 66 -6.86 7.55 3.56
C LEU A 66 -5.36 7.40 3.79
N ALA A 67 -4.52 7.67 2.79
CA ALA A 67 -3.06 7.59 2.91
C ALA A 67 -2.52 8.44 4.06
N ALA A 68 -3.06 9.66 4.24
CA ALA A 68 -2.65 10.59 5.29
C ALA A 68 -3.00 10.12 6.71
N ARG A 69 -3.91 9.15 6.86
CA ARG A 69 -4.36 8.63 8.16
C ARG A 69 -4.12 7.14 8.34
N ALA A 70 -3.63 6.45 7.31
CA ALA A 70 -3.51 5.00 7.25
C ALA A 70 -2.77 4.45 8.46
N GLU A 71 -1.54 4.88 8.73
CA GLU A 71 -0.72 4.40 9.85
C GLU A 71 -1.45 4.51 11.21
N ARG A 72 -2.08 5.66 11.48
CA ARG A 72 -2.87 5.87 12.70
C ARG A 72 -4.08 4.92 12.80
N LEU A 73 -4.77 4.66 11.69
CA LEU A 73 -5.96 3.81 11.65
C LEU A 73 -5.63 2.31 11.66
N LEU A 74 -4.44 1.96 11.18
CA LEU A 74 -3.88 0.62 11.29
C LEU A 74 -3.40 0.33 12.72
N GLY A 75 -3.06 1.37 13.49
CA GLY A 75 -2.64 1.24 14.88
C GLY A 75 -1.21 0.70 15.06
N VAL A 76 -0.45 0.59 13.96
CA VAL A 76 0.92 0.06 13.91
C VAL A 76 1.77 0.94 13.01
N ASP A 77 3.06 1.03 13.32
CA ASP A 77 4.01 1.78 12.49
C ASP A 77 4.11 1.14 11.10
N ALA A 78 4.22 1.97 10.06
CA ALA A 78 4.23 1.50 8.68
C ALA A 78 5.22 2.26 7.80
N THR A 79 6.01 1.52 7.02
CA THR A 79 6.89 2.11 6.00
C THR A 79 6.20 2.10 4.63
N ALA A 80 5.80 3.27 4.15
CA ALA A 80 5.20 3.42 2.83
C ALA A 80 6.26 3.49 1.70
N ARG A 81 6.05 2.75 0.62
CA ARG A 81 6.80 2.83 -0.65
C ARG A 81 5.82 2.69 -1.82
N ASN A 82 6.06 3.42 -2.91
CA ASN A 82 5.29 3.20 -4.14
C ASN A 82 5.76 1.94 -4.88
N TRP A 83 4.90 1.40 -5.73
CA TRP A 83 5.17 0.18 -6.50
C TRP A 83 6.46 0.30 -7.31
N ARG A 84 6.67 1.43 -8.00
CA ARG A 84 7.90 1.69 -8.79
C ARG A 84 9.17 1.44 -7.97
N THR A 85 9.24 1.95 -6.74
CA THR A 85 10.39 1.80 -5.86
C THR A 85 10.54 0.35 -5.40
N VAL A 86 9.46 -0.30 -4.98
CA VAL A 86 9.52 -1.69 -4.49
C VAL A 86 9.97 -2.64 -5.62
N SER A 87 9.44 -2.48 -6.82
CA SER A 87 9.85 -3.26 -7.99
C SER A 87 11.32 -3.06 -8.35
N LYS A 88 11.83 -1.81 -8.30
CA LYS A 88 13.25 -1.57 -8.58
C LYS A 88 14.17 -2.16 -7.51
N ILE A 89 13.77 -2.11 -6.24
CA ILE A 89 14.52 -2.76 -5.15
C ILE A 89 14.56 -4.28 -5.36
N GLU A 90 13.46 -4.89 -5.79
CA GLU A 90 13.43 -6.32 -6.07
C GLU A 90 14.35 -6.71 -7.23
N GLU A 91 14.32 -5.96 -8.32
CA GLU A 91 15.18 -6.15 -9.48
C GLU A 91 16.67 -6.14 -9.06
N MET A 92 17.08 -5.12 -8.31
CA MET A 92 18.45 -5.02 -7.78
C MET A 92 18.80 -6.16 -6.83
N ALA A 93 17.88 -6.56 -5.95
CA ALA A 93 18.09 -7.67 -5.02
C ALA A 93 18.22 -9.03 -5.73
N ARG A 94 17.59 -9.19 -6.90
CA ARG A 94 17.73 -10.39 -7.75
C ARG A 94 19.01 -10.38 -8.59
N GLY A 95 19.78 -9.30 -8.59
CA GLY A 95 21.00 -9.18 -9.40
C GLY A 95 20.75 -9.16 -10.90
N VAL A 96 19.53 -8.84 -11.32
CA VAL A 96 19.18 -8.67 -12.72
C VAL A 96 19.34 -7.19 -13.02
N SER A 97 20.31 -6.80 -13.84
CA SER A 97 20.54 -5.42 -14.29
C SER A 97 20.67 -5.37 -15.79
#